data_AF-A0A3M1DTV8-F1
#
_entry.id   AF-A0A3M1DTV8-F1
#
_cell.length_a   1.000
_cell.length_b   1.000
_cell.length_c   1.000
_cell.angle_alpha   90.00
_cell.angle_beta   90.00
_cell.angle_gamma   90.00
#
_symmetry.space_group_name_H-M   'P 1'
#
loop_
_entity.id
_entity.type
_entity.pdbx_description
1 polymer ?
#
loop_
_entity_poly.entity_id
_entity_poly.type
_entity_poly.pdbx_seq_one_letter_code
_entity_poly.pdbx_strand_id
1 'polypeptide(L)'
;MGPDPILALHQEDMALRAGMEVTAFWFDFRGRYRARARVETLRTDRVQVQLLEAAGPFRVGSLVDIPRISDSSNWSSEHCVRLEVSGV
;
A
#
# COMPACT_ATOMS: atom_id res chain seq x y z
N MET A 1 -7.35 1.30 27.70
CA MET A 1 -6.59 0.42 26.79
C MET A 1 -6.96 0.85 25.39
N GLY A 2 -6.06 1.52 24.67
CA GLY A 2 -6.31 1.91 23.29
C GLY A 2 -6.47 0.68 22.40
N PRO A 3 -7.09 0.79 21.22
CA PRO A 3 -7.16 -0.31 20.27
C PRO A 3 -5.75 -0.82 20.00
N ASP A 4 -5.59 -2.14 19.97
CA ASP A 4 -4.31 -2.76 19.65
C ASP A 4 -3.83 -2.22 18.28
N PRO A 5 -2.62 -1.63 18.20
CA PRO A 5 -2.16 -0.98 16.98
C PRO A 5 -2.10 -1.95 15.78
N ILE A 6 -1.92 -3.24 16.03
CA ILE A 6 -1.94 -4.26 14.97
C ILE A 6 -3.37 -4.48 14.47
N LEU A 7 -4.36 -4.46 15.37
CA LEU A 7 -5.77 -4.59 15.01
C LEU A 7 -6.24 -3.41 14.15
N ALA A 8 -5.80 -2.19 14.45
CA ALA A 8 -6.13 -1.01 13.64
C ALA A 8 -5.56 -1.12 12.21
N LEU A 9 -4.30 -1.56 12.08
CA LEU A 9 -3.68 -1.80 10.77
C LEU A 9 -4.37 -2.92 9.99
N HIS A 10 -4.82 -3.97 10.67
CA HIS A 10 -5.57 -5.04 10.05
C HIS A 10 -6.95 -4.56 9.55
N GLN A 11 -7.62 -3.69 10.30
CA GLN A 11 -8.88 -3.07 9.87
C GLN A 11 -8.69 -2.14 8.66
N GLU A 12 -7.61 -1.35 8.62
CA GLU A 12 -7.25 -0.55 7.44
C GLU A 12 -7.04 -1.43 6.20
N ASP A 13 -6.29 -2.53 6.34
CA ASP A 13 -6.03 -3.46 5.23
C ASP A 13 -7.31 -4.15 4.73
N MET A 14 -8.22 -4.51 5.65
CA MET A 14 -9.53 -5.07 5.31
C MET A 14 -10.47 -4.04 4.66
N ALA A 15 -10.24 -2.75 4.87
CA ALA A 15 -11.01 -1.68 4.25
C ALA A 15 -10.56 -1.36 2.81
N LEU A 16 -9.39 -1.86 2.37
CA LEU A 16 -8.90 -1.67 1.00
C LEU A 16 -9.88 -2.28 -0.01
N ARG A 17 -10.17 -1.52 -1.07
CA ARG A 17 -11.00 -1.96 -2.19
C ARG A 17 -10.38 -1.53 -3.50
N ALA A 18 -10.63 -2.31 -4.55
CA ALA A 18 -10.27 -1.90 -5.90
C ALA A 18 -10.90 -0.54 -6.24
N GLY A 19 -10.14 0.31 -6.89
CA GLY A 19 -10.50 1.68 -7.24
C GLY A 19 -10.18 2.74 -6.19
N MET A 20 -9.77 2.38 -4.97
CA MET A 20 -9.42 3.35 -3.92
C MET A 20 -8.05 3.99 -4.16
N GLU A 21 -7.93 5.28 -3.85
CA GLU A 21 -6.66 5.99 -3.82
C GLU A 21 -5.96 5.76 -2.47
N VAL A 22 -4.67 5.47 -2.56
CA VAL A 22 -3.83 5.07 -1.44
C VAL A 22 -2.43 5.65 -1.60
N THR A 23 -1.71 5.77 -0.49
CA THR A 23 -0.27 5.98 -0.53
C THR A 23 0.43 4.62 -0.51
N ALA A 24 1.15 4.33 -1.58
CA ALA A 24 1.97 3.15 -1.72
C ALA A 24 3.40 3.41 -1.22
N PHE A 25 3.89 2.53 -0.35
CA PHE A 25 5.29 2.50 0.09
C PHE A 25 5.88 1.15 -0.29
N TRP A 26 6.99 1.17 -1.02
CA TRP A 26 7.70 -0.04 -1.41
C TRP A 26 9.19 0.22 -1.52
N PHE A 27 9.96 -0.85 -1.56
CA PHE A 27 11.38 -0.75 -1.84
C PHE A 27 11.83 -1.91 -2.72
N ASP A 28 12.86 -1.65 -3.51
CA ASP A 28 13.56 -2.66 -4.29
C ASP A 28 15.08 -2.48 -4.12
N PHE A 29 15.87 -3.18 -4.94
CA PHE A 29 17.33 -3.09 -4.94
C PHE A 29 17.90 -1.69 -5.26
N ARG A 30 17.09 -0.79 -5.82
CA ARG A 30 17.45 0.58 -6.20
C ARG A 30 17.11 1.59 -5.11
N GLY A 31 16.24 1.24 -4.16
CA GLY A 31 15.95 2.08 -3.00
C GLY A 31 14.50 2.00 -2.55
N ARG A 32 14.11 3.01 -1.78
CA ARG A 32 12.77 3.15 -1.19
C ARG A 32 11.96 4.15 -2.01
N TYR A 33 10.70 3.84 -2.21
CA TYR A 33 9.78 4.60 -3.03
C TYR A 33 8.47 4.84 -2.28
N ARG A 34 7.90 6.01 -2.59
CA ARG A 34 6.59 6.42 -2.12
C ARG A 34 5.89 7.10 -3.29
N ALA A 35 4.64 6.72 -3.53
CA ALA A 35 3.79 7.38 -4.51
C ALA A 35 2.32 7.27 -4.12
N ARG A 36 1.52 8.23 -4.55
CA ARG A 36 0.08 8.04 -4.70
C ARG A 36 -0.19 7.00 -5.77
N ALA A 37 -1.08 6.09 -5.43
CA ALA A 37 -1.48 5.00 -6.29
C ALA A 37 -2.97 4.70 -6.11
N ARG A 38 -3.54 4.00 -7.08
CA ARG A 38 -4.90 3.49 -7.03
C ARG A 38 -4.86 1.99 -6.91
N VAL A 39 -5.63 1.40 -6.01
CA VAL A 39 -5.74 -0.06 -5.90
C VAL A 39 -6.37 -0.60 -7.17
N GLU A 40 -5.64 -1.42 -7.92
CA GLU A 40 -6.12 -2.05 -9.15
C GLU A 40 -6.77 -3.39 -8.81
N THR A 41 -6.08 -4.22 -8.02
CA THR A 41 -6.53 -5.56 -7.65
C THR A 41 -6.05 -5.91 -6.24
N LEU A 42 -6.90 -6.60 -5.48
CA LEU A 42 -6.58 -7.13 -4.16
C LEU A 42 -6.49 -8.64 -4.23
N ARG A 43 -5.35 -9.17 -3.76
CA ARG A 43 -5.16 -10.60 -3.51
C ARG A 43 -5.09 -10.83 -1.99
N THR A 44 -5.02 -12.10 -1.58
CA THR A 44 -4.99 -12.46 -0.15
C THR A 44 -3.74 -11.94 0.56
N ASP A 45 -2.60 -11.97 -0.13
CA ASP A 45 -1.26 -11.68 0.38
C ASP A 45 -0.68 -10.37 -0.19
N ARG A 46 -1.21 -9.88 -1.30
CA ARG A 46 -0.68 -8.71 -2.01
C ARG A 46 -1.78 -7.79 -2.52
N VAL A 47 -1.44 -6.53 -2.70
CA VAL A 47 -2.28 -5.53 -3.35
C VAL A 47 -1.51 -4.98 -4.53
N GLN A 48 -2.13 -5.06 -5.71
CA GLN A 48 -1.58 -4.44 -6.90
C GLN A 48 -2.16 -3.03 -7.01
N VAL A 49 -1.27 -2.05 -7.15
CA VAL A 49 -1.64 -0.65 -7.24
C VAL A 49 -1.10 -0.06 -8.54
N GLN A 50 -1.88 0.81 -9.17
CA GLN A 50 -1.47 1.62 -10.31
C GLN A 50 -0.98 2.97 -9.81
N LEU A 51 0.25 3.35 -10.15
CA LEU A 51 0.82 4.62 -9.73
C LEU A 51 0.10 5.81 -10.39
N LEU A 52 -0.33 6.77 -9.59
CA LEU A 52 -0.94 8.03 -10.06
C LEU A 52 0.11 9.14 -10.22
N GLU A 53 1.27 9.00 -9.58
CA GLU A 53 2.44 9.87 -9.74
C GLU A 53 3.71 9.07 -10.02
N ALA A 54 4.73 9.72 -10.59
CA ALA A 54 6.02 9.07 -10.82
C ALA A 54 6.80 8.95 -9.52
N ALA A 55 7.47 7.82 -9.31
CA ALA A 55 8.36 7.61 -8.17
C ALA A 55 9.69 7.03 -8.65
N GLY A 56 10.74 7.84 -8.64
CA GLY A 56 12.07 7.45 -9.11
C GLY A 56 12.03 6.91 -10.55
N PRO A 57 12.35 5.61 -10.78
CA PRO A 57 12.31 5.01 -12.11
C PRO A 57 10.90 4.63 -12.60
N PHE A 58 9.89 4.63 -11.71
CA PHE A 58 8.54 4.21 -12.03
C PHE A 58 7.73 5.38 -12.58
N ARG A 59 7.12 5.18 -13.76
CA ARG A 59 6.29 6.19 -14.43
C ARG A 59 4.85 6.15 -13.91
N VAL A 60 4.13 7.25 -14.11
CA VAL A 60 2.67 7.28 -13.93
C VAL A 60 2.02 6.15 -14.74
N GLY A 61 1.06 5.45 -14.15
CA GLY A 61 0.37 4.30 -14.73
C GLY A 61 1.09 2.96 -14.55
N SER A 62 2.30 2.94 -13.96
CA SER A 62 3.00 1.67 -13.66
C SER A 62 2.24 0.86 -12.61
N LEU A 63 2.24 -0.46 -12.74
CA LEU A 63 1.68 -1.37 -11.75
C LEU A 63 2.77 -1.82 -10.78
N VAL A 64 2.47 -1.78 -9.48
CA VAL A 64 3.37 -2.21 -8.41
C VAL A 64 2.62 -3.18 -7.49
N ASP A 65 3.22 -4.31 -7.18
CA ASP A 65 2.71 -5.29 -6.23
C ASP A 65 3.31 -5.03 -4.84
N ILE A 66 2.46 -4.72 -3.87
CA ILE A 66 2.84 -4.40 -2.49
C ILE A 66 2.23 -5.46 -1.57
N PRO A 67 2.99 -5.99 -0.58
CA PRO A 67 2.45 -6.97 0.36
C PRO A 67 1.34 -6.35 1.22
N ARG A 68 0.35 -7.18 1.56
CA ARG A 68 -0.71 -6.88 2.53
C ARG A 68 -0.26 -7.26 3.93
N ILE A 69 -0.94 -6.75 4.96
CA ILE A 69 -0.60 -7.09 6.35
C ILE A 69 -0.70 -8.60 6.64
N SER A 70 -1.51 -9.32 5.85
CA SER A 70 -1.60 -10.79 5.91
C SER A 70 -0.32 -11.51 5.47
N ASP A 71 0.53 -10.88 4.63
CA ASP A 71 1.86 -11.38 4.30
C ASP A 71 2.88 -10.89 5.35
N SER A 72 2.87 -11.53 6.51
CA SER A 72 3.78 -11.20 7.62
C SER A 72 5.27 -11.40 7.30
N SER A 73 5.61 -12.03 6.17
CA SER A 73 7.00 -12.26 5.77
C SER A 73 7.57 -11.09 4.98
N ASN A 74 6.76 -10.43 4.15
CA ASN A 74 7.20 -9.31 3.31
C ASN A 74 6.62 -7.95 3.72
N TRP A 75 5.54 -7.94 4.48
CA TRP A 75 4.91 -6.71 4.96
C TRP A 75 5.78 -6.01 6.00
N SER A 76 5.92 -4.70 5.85
CA SER A 76 6.56 -3.85 6.85
C SER A 76 6.02 -2.43 6.76
N SER A 77 6.24 -1.61 7.79
CA SER A 77 5.86 -0.19 7.76
C SER A 77 6.48 0.59 6.59
N GLU A 78 7.57 0.10 6.01
CA GLU A 78 8.26 0.68 4.86
C GLU A 78 7.87 0.00 3.52
N HIS A 79 7.09 -1.07 3.57
CA HIS A 79 6.60 -1.85 2.44
C HIS A 79 5.13 -2.20 2.66
N CYS A 80 4.28 -1.19 2.55
CA CYS A 80 2.85 -1.30 2.83
C CYS A 80 2.04 -0.29 2.01
N VAL A 81 0.72 -0.49 2.03
CA VAL A 81 -0.24 0.47 1.52
C VAL A 81 -0.93 1.15 2.69
N ARG A 82 -1.08 2.46 2.60
CA ARG A 82 -1.83 3.28 3.55
C ARG A 82 -3.02 3.91 2.85
N LEU A 83 -4.18 3.85 3.48
CA LEU A 83 -5.32 4.66 3.05
C LEU A 83 -4.90 6.14 3.15
N GLU A 84 -5.14 6.93 2.10
CA GLU A 84 -5.06 8.37 2.27
C GLU A 84 -6.19 8.76 3.24
N VAL A 85 -5.81 9.04 4.49
CA VAL A 85 -6.73 9.67 5.43
C VAL A 85 -7.00 11.05 4.84
N SER A 86 -8.09 11.17 4.09
CA SER A 86 -8.63 12.48 3.72
C SER A 86 -8.86 13.21 5.03
N GLY A 87 -7.95 14.13 5.34
CA GLY A 87 -8.02 14.95 6.53
C GLY A 87 -9.39 15.63 6.58
N VAL A 88 -10.09 15.42 7.68
CA VAL A 88 -11.19 16.28 8.12
C VAL A 88 -10.61 17.61 8.59
#